data_AF-A0A9D4TPD0-F1
#
_entry.id   AF-A0A9D4TPD0-F1
#
_cell.length_a   1.000
_cell.length_b   1.000
_cell.length_c   1.000
_cell.angle_alpha   90.00
_cell.angle_beta   90.00
_cell.angle_gamma   90.00
#
_symmetry.space_group_name_H-M   'P 1'
#
loop_
_entity.id
_entity.type
_entity.pdbx_description
1 polymer ?
#
loop_
_entity_poly.entity_id
_entity_poly.type
_entity_poly.pdbx_seq_one_letter_code
_entity_poly.pdbx_strand_id
1 'polypeptide(L)'
;MAARTATSSGPTASCRRRTSLRCLCGAAPPIAPRSCSEAASQARSALRRFREAAGDGGNIQDQQRRQQQGVSICLPLPSPEYLDEAVRPYSQSDWPGGIVQRFRRLRPLVEDHLLSGYNAEFVGMLESPADGIGVWRAASASMTVVTQVSNLTFSIFARLCDGEFGKSVLEPGHLLVAVNPTWTQSRDIGQLWDRKLRARAAAIIDGQDAWLPLYHLDDERTAKGATGFLFRCWPHDWQLHSTCGQDEEEPAQLQDPPILVSQQRPSQERVVEALNAALAVHQQEEREQQRQSK
;
A
#
# COMPACT_ATOMS: atom_id res chain seq x y z
N MET A 1 8.40 -50.37 -56.96
CA MET A 1 8.08 -48.97 -57.29
C MET A 1 6.92 -48.55 -56.40
N ALA A 2 7.24 -47.97 -55.25
CA ALA A 2 7.19 -46.52 -54.94
C ALA A 2 5.90 -46.25 -54.13
N ALA A 3 6.02 -46.09 -52.80
CA ALA A 3 6.08 -44.79 -52.09
C ALA A 3 4.68 -44.13 -52.02
N ARG A 4 4.16 -43.60 -50.90
CA ARG A 4 4.77 -42.83 -49.82
C ARG A 4 3.89 -42.86 -48.55
N THR A 5 4.59 -42.73 -47.43
CA THR A 5 4.16 -42.32 -46.10
C THR A 5 3.69 -40.85 -46.02
N ALA A 6 2.94 -40.56 -44.95
CA ALA A 6 2.83 -39.30 -44.17
C ALA A 6 1.49 -38.52 -44.22
N THR A 7 0.80 -38.53 -43.07
CA THR A 7 -0.04 -37.42 -42.54
C THR A 7 -0.03 -37.56 -41.02
N SER A 8 0.95 -36.94 -40.36
CA SER A 8 0.85 -35.65 -39.64
C SER A 8 0.06 -35.74 -38.32
N SER A 9 0.81 -36.03 -37.27
CA SER A 9 0.48 -35.78 -35.87
C SER A 9 0.31 -34.28 -35.63
N GLY A 10 -0.89 -33.86 -35.23
CA GLY A 10 -1.13 -32.53 -34.70
C GLY A 10 -0.54 -32.38 -33.29
N PRO A 11 0.18 -31.29 -32.98
CA PRO A 11 0.59 -31.01 -31.61
C PRO A 11 -0.62 -30.50 -30.84
N THR A 12 -1.13 -31.32 -29.92
CA THR A 12 -1.98 -30.85 -28.83
C THR A 12 -1.20 -29.81 -28.05
N ALA A 13 -1.67 -28.56 -28.13
CA ALA A 13 -1.17 -27.44 -27.36
C ALA A 13 -1.32 -27.78 -25.87
N SER A 14 -0.23 -28.28 -25.29
CA SER A 14 -0.02 -28.39 -23.86
C SER A 14 -0.19 -27.00 -23.27
N CYS A 15 -1.40 -26.75 -22.75
CA CYS A 15 -1.67 -25.65 -21.85
C CYS A 15 -0.81 -25.90 -20.60
N ARG A 16 0.44 -25.43 -20.66
CA ARG A 16 1.34 -25.38 -19.51
C ARG A 16 0.65 -24.51 -18.48
N ARG A 17 -0.03 -25.17 -17.54
CA ARG A 17 -0.37 -24.63 -16.22
C ARG A 17 0.91 -24.00 -15.69
N ARG A 18 1.01 -22.67 -15.77
CA ARG A 18 1.92 -21.92 -14.92
C ARG A 18 1.45 -22.20 -13.51
N THR A 19 2.22 -23.03 -12.82
CA THR A 19 2.10 -23.33 -11.41
C THR A 19 2.05 -21.99 -10.68
N SER A 20 0.86 -21.67 -10.19
CA SER A 20 0.63 -20.65 -9.19
C SER A 20 1.67 -20.86 -8.08
N LEU A 21 2.50 -19.83 -7.83
CA LEU A 21 3.27 -19.72 -6.61
C LEU A 21 2.25 -19.70 -5.48
N ARG A 22 1.95 -20.89 -4.95
CA ARG A 22 1.14 -21.06 -3.76
C ARG A 22 1.76 -20.18 -2.67
N CYS A 23 0.93 -19.30 -2.12
CA CYS A 23 1.19 -18.54 -0.92
C CYS A 23 1.74 -19.49 0.16
N LEU A 24 3.06 -19.42 0.40
CA LEU A 24 3.78 -20.32 1.31
C LEU A 24 3.61 -19.93 2.79
N CYS A 25 2.79 -18.94 3.10
CA CYS A 25 2.39 -18.64 4.48
C CYS A 25 0.93 -19.07 4.66
N GLY A 26 0.70 -20.15 5.41
CA GLY A 26 -0.63 -20.68 5.74
C GLY A 26 -1.46 -19.80 6.70
N ALA A 27 -1.29 -18.48 6.65
CA ALA A 27 -2.09 -17.53 7.41
C ALA A 27 -3.38 -17.21 6.65
N ALA A 28 -4.50 -17.18 7.36
CA ALA A 28 -5.76 -16.67 6.84
C ALA A 28 -5.56 -15.24 6.31
N PRO A 29 -6.28 -14.83 5.24
CA PRO A 29 -6.22 -13.45 4.77
C PRO A 29 -6.59 -12.50 5.91
N PRO A 30 -5.84 -11.41 6.11
CA PRO A 30 -6.12 -10.45 7.15
C PRO A 30 -7.49 -9.82 6.88
N ILE A 31 -8.30 -9.74 7.93
CA ILE A 31 -9.54 -8.99 7.91
C ILE A 31 -9.16 -7.51 7.87
N ALA A 32 -9.86 -6.73 7.05
CA ALA A 32 -9.59 -5.30 7.00
C ALA A 32 -9.86 -4.65 8.37
N PRO A 33 -9.02 -3.69 8.80
CA PRO A 33 -9.01 -3.19 10.16
C PRO A 33 -10.23 -2.32 10.47
N ARG A 34 -10.65 -2.30 11.73
CA ARG A 34 -11.74 -1.46 12.21
C ARG A 34 -11.27 -0.11 12.76
N SER A 35 -9.99 -0.03 13.10
CA SER A 35 -9.36 1.18 13.65
C SER A 35 -8.00 1.48 13.02
N CYS A 36 -7.56 2.72 13.14
CA CYS A 36 -6.25 3.18 12.68
C CYS A 36 -5.10 2.46 13.41
N SER A 37 -5.25 2.21 14.71
CA SER A 37 -4.26 1.47 15.52
C SER A 37 -4.19 -0.02 15.13
N GLU A 38 -5.33 -0.63 14.80
CA GLU A 38 -5.38 -1.98 14.24
C GLU A 38 -4.70 -2.04 12.87
N ALA A 39 -4.95 -1.06 11.99
CA ALA A 39 -4.30 -0.95 10.69
C ALA A 39 -2.77 -0.88 10.83
N ALA A 40 -2.27 -0.04 11.73
CA ALA A 40 -0.84 0.07 12.03
C ALA A 40 -0.27 -1.24 12.62
N SER A 41 -1.03 -1.94 13.46
CA SER A 41 -0.65 -3.24 14.02
C SER A 41 -0.60 -4.37 12.98
N GLN A 42 -1.52 -4.36 12.01
CA GLN A 42 -1.51 -5.27 10.87
C GLN A 42 -0.32 -4.97 9.94
N ALA A 43 -0.05 -3.70 9.66
CA ALA A 43 1.12 -3.27 8.89
C ALA A 43 2.43 -3.70 9.54
N ARG A 44 2.55 -3.56 10.87
CA ARG A 44 3.68 -4.11 11.65
C ARG A 44 3.82 -5.62 11.47
N SER A 45 2.72 -6.34 11.55
CA SER A 45 2.71 -7.81 11.39
C SER A 45 3.12 -8.22 9.97
N ALA A 46 2.74 -7.47 8.95
CA ALA A 46 3.21 -7.65 7.57
C ALA A 46 4.72 -7.36 7.46
N LEU A 47 5.19 -6.27 8.07
CA LEU A 47 6.61 -5.88 8.08
C LEU A 47 7.49 -6.94 8.73
N ARG A 48 7.06 -7.47 9.88
CA ARG A 48 7.75 -8.56 10.56
C ARG A 48 7.86 -9.79 9.66
N ARG A 49 6.74 -10.26 9.09
CA ARG A 49 6.71 -11.43 8.19
C ARG A 49 7.57 -11.22 6.94
N PHE A 50 7.56 -10.01 6.37
CA PHE A 50 8.40 -9.69 5.22
C PHE A 50 9.88 -9.79 5.55
N ARG A 51 10.30 -9.28 6.71
CA ARG A 51 11.69 -9.38 7.18
C ARG A 51 12.09 -10.82 7.48
N GLU A 52 11.24 -11.59 8.15
CA GLU A 52 11.48 -13.02 8.41
C GLU A 52 11.65 -13.79 7.09
N ALA A 53 10.78 -13.55 6.11
CA ALA A 53 10.87 -14.16 4.78
C ALA A 53 12.07 -13.69 3.94
N ALA A 54 12.69 -12.55 4.29
CA ALA A 54 13.94 -12.10 3.68
C ALA A 54 15.18 -12.76 4.33
N GLY A 55 15.07 -13.21 5.59
CA GLY A 55 16.11 -13.96 6.31
C GLY A 55 16.14 -15.46 6.00
N ASP A 56 14.99 -16.06 5.74
CA ASP A 56 14.88 -17.51 5.50
C ASP A 56 15.26 -17.91 4.05
N GLY A 57 16.51 -18.35 3.88
CA GLY A 57 16.90 -19.43 2.95
C GLY A 57 16.79 -19.23 1.44
N GLY A 58 16.66 -18.01 0.92
CA GLY A 58 16.74 -17.72 -0.51
C GLY A 58 18.18 -17.68 -1.03
N ASN A 59 18.38 -17.76 -2.34
CA ASN A 59 19.67 -17.47 -2.98
C ASN A 59 20.18 -16.11 -2.47
N ILE A 60 21.47 -15.97 -2.15
CA ILE A 60 22.05 -14.77 -1.52
C ILE A 60 21.70 -13.50 -2.30
N GLN A 61 21.64 -13.60 -3.64
CA GLN A 61 21.25 -12.50 -4.52
C GLN A 61 19.78 -12.08 -4.37
N ASP A 62 18.87 -13.02 -4.17
CA ASP A 62 17.44 -12.74 -3.95
C ASP A 62 17.19 -12.16 -2.55
N GLN A 63 17.97 -12.60 -1.56
CA GLN A 63 17.95 -12.02 -0.22
C GLN A 63 18.46 -10.57 -0.23
N GLN A 64 19.59 -10.32 -0.88
CA GLN A 64 20.15 -8.97 -1.01
C GLN A 64 19.19 -8.03 -1.76
N ARG A 65 18.56 -8.48 -2.86
CA ARG A 65 17.55 -7.69 -3.58
C ARG A 65 16.33 -7.35 -2.72
N ARG A 66 15.78 -8.33 -2.00
CA ARG A 66 14.62 -8.10 -1.11
C ARG A 66 14.93 -7.16 0.04
N GLN A 67 16.17 -7.18 0.55
CA GLN A 67 16.57 -6.29 1.63
C GLN A 67 16.90 -4.87 1.14
N GLN A 68 17.29 -4.71 -0.13
CA GLN A 68 17.51 -3.38 -0.75
C GLN A 68 16.22 -2.77 -1.31
N GLN A 69 15.14 -3.55 -1.42
CA GLN A 69 13.86 -3.06 -1.93
C GLN A 69 13.18 -2.13 -0.91
N GLY A 70 12.84 -0.92 -1.36
CA GLY A 70 12.00 0.00 -0.58
C GLY A 70 10.59 -0.56 -0.42
N VAL A 71 9.98 -0.37 0.76
CA VAL A 71 8.61 -0.80 1.04
C VAL A 71 7.71 0.39 1.38
N SER A 72 6.50 0.41 0.84
CA SER A 72 5.51 1.42 1.16
C SER A 72 4.39 0.88 2.04
N ILE A 73 3.93 1.72 2.96
CA ILE A 73 2.83 1.46 3.89
C ILE A 73 1.86 2.64 3.80
N CYS A 74 0.61 2.40 3.41
CA CYS A 74 -0.46 3.40 3.48
C CYS A 74 -1.39 3.04 4.64
N LEU A 75 -1.31 3.82 5.72
CA LEU A 75 -2.18 3.73 6.89
C LEU A 75 -3.34 4.72 6.78
N PRO A 76 -4.54 4.35 7.25
CA PRO A 76 -5.60 5.33 7.46
C PRO A 76 -5.18 6.35 8.52
N LEU A 77 -5.76 7.54 8.46
CA LEU A 77 -5.51 8.60 9.44
C LEU A 77 -6.79 8.87 10.24
N PRO A 78 -6.71 9.05 11.57
CA PRO A 78 -7.89 9.34 12.40
C PRO A 78 -8.43 10.72 12.04
N SER A 79 -9.73 10.81 11.75
CA SER A 79 -10.36 12.05 11.29
C SER A 79 -9.95 13.27 12.14
N PRO A 80 -9.70 14.43 11.53
CA PRO A 80 -9.42 15.65 12.28
C PRO A 80 -10.61 16.11 13.13
N GLU A 81 -11.83 15.76 12.71
CA GLU A 81 -13.10 16.18 13.32
C GLU A 81 -13.51 15.29 14.50
N TYR A 82 -13.16 14.01 14.43
CA TYR A 82 -13.54 13.02 15.43
C TYR A 82 -12.35 12.67 16.33
N LEU A 83 -12.63 12.37 17.59
CA LEU A 83 -11.63 11.86 18.53
C LEU A 83 -11.47 10.33 18.42
N ASP A 84 -12.30 9.66 17.61
CA ASP A 84 -12.24 8.23 17.41
C ASP A 84 -11.13 7.80 16.43
N GLU A 85 -10.69 6.55 16.58
CA GLU A 85 -9.70 5.94 15.69
C GLU A 85 -10.36 5.13 14.57
N ALA A 86 -11.66 5.30 14.33
CA ALA A 86 -12.36 4.50 13.34
C ALA A 86 -11.77 4.72 11.94
N VAL A 87 -11.69 3.64 11.16
CA VAL A 87 -11.36 3.77 9.73
C VAL A 87 -12.58 4.35 9.04
N ARG A 88 -12.43 5.54 8.48
CA ARG A 88 -13.49 6.28 7.78
C ARG A 88 -12.99 6.67 6.39
N PRO A 89 -13.89 6.74 5.39
CA PRO A 89 -13.54 7.21 4.06
C PRO A 89 -13.18 8.69 4.11
N TYR A 90 -11.90 9.01 4.25
CA TYR A 90 -11.35 10.35 4.29
C TYR A 90 -10.11 10.47 3.39
N SER A 91 -10.21 11.33 2.38
CA SER A 91 -9.09 11.60 1.48
C SER A 91 -7.89 12.22 2.21
N GLN A 92 -6.76 11.52 2.23
CA GLN A 92 -5.55 12.00 2.91
C GLN A 92 -4.92 13.24 2.25
N SER A 93 -5.26 13.53 0.98
CA SER A 93 -4.80 14.74 0.30
C SER A 93 -5.53 16.00 0.77
N ASP A 94 -6.73 15.85 1.31
CA ASP A 94 -7.62 16.96 1.66
C ASP A 94 -7.64 17.20 3.18
N TRP A 95 -6.50 16.99 3.84
CA TRP A 95 -6.39 17.19 5.28
C TRP A 95 -6.51 18.69 5.64
N PRO A 96 -7.52 19.11 6.42
CA PRO A 96 -7.85 20.52 6.63
C PRO A 96 -6.78 21.26 7.45
N GLY A 97 -5.95 20.51 8.17
CA GLY A 97 -4.86 21.01 8.98
C GLY A 97 -3.48 21.03 8.32
N GLY A 98 -3.40 20.70 7.03
CA GLY A 98 -2.13 20.57 6.32
C GLY A 98 -1.20 19.49 6.89
N ILE A 99 0.06 19.52 6.46
CA ILE A 99 1.05 18.48 6.73
C ILE A 99 1.44 18.41 8.23
N VAL A 100 1.47 19.52 8.95
CA VAL A 100 1.77 19.54 10.41
C VAL A 100 0.72 18.79 11.22
N GLN A 101 -0.56 19.10 11.03
CA GLN A 101 -1.61 18.43 11.80
C GLN A 101 -1.72 16.96 11.42
N ARG A 102 -1.56 16.65 10.12
CA ARG A 102 -1.46 15.27 9.64
C ARG A 102 -0.32 14.52 10.32
N PHE A 103 0.85 15.14 10.45
CA PHE A 103 2.01 14.54 11.11
C PHE A 103 1.73 14.24 12.58
N ARG A 104 1.12 15.19 13.30
CA ARG A 104 0.76 15.01 14.72
C ARG A 104 -0.17 13.82 14.95
N ARG A 105 -1.06 13.51 14.00
CA ARG A 105 -1.96 12.36 14.07
C ARG A 105 -1.30 11.06 13.61
N LEU A 106 -0.42 11.13 12.61
CA LEU A 106 0.31 9.97 12.09
C LEU A 106 1.40 9.48 13.06
N ARG A 107 2.07 10.41 13.75
CA ARG A 107 3.23 10.10 14.60
C ARG A 107 2.93 9.05 15.69
N PRO A 108 1.85 9.18 16.51
CA PRO A 108 1.50 8.14 17.47
C PRO A 108 1.23 6.78 16.82
N LEU A 109 0.57 6.73 15.66
CA LEU A 109 0.36 5.49 14.92
C LEU A 109 1.68 4.83 14.51
N VAL A 110 2.67 5.64 14.12
CA VAL A 110 4.00 5.14 13.75
C VAL A 110 4.76 4.66 14.99
N GLU A 111 4.81 5.46 16.06
CA GLU A 111 5.61 5.17 17.27
C GLU A 111 5.00 4.05 18.11
N ASP A 112 3.71 4.14 18.43
CA ASP A 112 3.04 3.28 19.42
C ASP A 112 2.55 1.96 18.83
N HIS A 113 2.30 1.92 17.52
CA HIS A 113 1.69 0.75 16.87
C HIS A 113 2.59 0.14 15.80
N LEU A 114 2.98 0.90 14.77
CA LEU A 114 3.76 0.37 13.64
C LEU A 114 5.18 -0.07 14.08
N LEU A 115 5.86 0.77 14.87
CA LEU A 115 7.26 0.58 15.28
C LEU A 115 7.42 -0.04 16.67
N SER A 116 6.31 -0.35 17.33
CA SER A 116 6.32 -0.97 18.64
C SER A 116 7.01 -2.34 18.61
N GLY A 117 8.07 -2.46 19.41
CA GLY A 117 8.98 -3.63 19.44
C GLY A 117 10.27 -3.48 18.63
N TYR A 118 10.46 -2.40 17.86
CA TYR A 118 11.64 -2.20 17.00
C TYR A 118 12.73 -1.27 17.58
N ASN A 119 12.61 -0.88 18.85
CA ASN A 119 13.52 0.10 19.49
C ASN A 119 13.77 1.32 18.58
N ALA A 120 12.68 1.90 18.09
CA ALA A 120 12.73 2.99 17.14
C ALA A 120 12.96 4.34 17.83
N GLU A 121 13.88 5.12 17.28
CA GLU A 121 14.16 6.49 17.70
C GLU A 121 13.67 7.47 16.64
N PHE A 122 12.90 8.47 17.06
CA PHE A 122 12.54 9.59 16.19
C PHE A 122 13.73 10.52 16.03
N VAL A 123 14.27 10.60 14.82
CA VAL A 123 15.46 11.41 14.50
C VAL A 123 15.10 12.88 14.32
N GLY A 124 13.88 13.16 13.85
CA GLY A 124 13.40 14.52 13.61
C GLY A 124 12.67 14.68 12.28
N MET A 125 12.32 15.93 11.99
CA MET A 125 11.79 16.35 10.70
C MET A 125 12.95 16.86 9.85
N LEU A 126 13.14 16.30 8.65
CA LEU A 126 14.14 16.81 7.71
C LEU A 126 13.61 18.04 6.97
N GLU A 127 14.51 18.99 6.68
CA GLU A 127 14.26 20.32 6.11
C GLU A 127 13.53 21.31 7.04
N SER A 128 12.30 20.99 7.46
CA SER A 128 11.48 21.91 8.25
C SER A 128 10.55 21.16 9.19
N PRO A 129 10.34 21.64 10.43
CA PRO A 129 9.31 21.09 11.32
C PRO A 129 7.88 21.37 10.83
N ALA A 130 7.69 22.31 9.91
CA ALA A 130 6.39 22.65 9.34
C ALA A 130 6.04 21.79 8.12
N ASP A 131 6.99 21.56 7.21
CA ASP A 131 6.72 20.98 5.89
C ASP A 131 7.63 19.79 5.52
N GLY A 132 8.42 19.32 6.47
CA GLY A 132 9.43 18.29 6.27
C GLY A 132 8.90 16.86 6.23
N ILE A 133 9.84 15.91 6.12
CA ILE A 133 9.57 14.48 6.28
C ILE A 133 9.99 14.03 7.68
N GLY A 134 9.11 13.32 8.38
CA GLY A 134 9.46 12.70 9.66
C GLY A 134 10.26 11.43 9.46
N VAL A 135 11.35 11.26 10.23
CA VAL A 135 12.29 10.15 10.11
C VAL A 135 12.46 9.41 11.44
N TRP A 136 12.35 8.09 11.38
CA TRP A 136 12.68 7.18 12.48
C TRP A 136 13.79 6.22 12.07
N ARG A 137 14.62 5.84 13.05
CA ARG A 137 15.61 4.77 12.91
C ARG A 137 15.26 3.65 13.88
N ALA A 138 15.09 2.45 13.35
CA ALA A 138 14.85 1.24 14.12
C ALA A 138 16.14 0.43 14.20
N ALA A 139 16.90 0.62 15.29
CA ALA A 139 18.23 0.04 15.45
C ALA A 139 18.18 -1.50 15.50
N SER A 140 17.13 -2.10 16.07
CA SER A 140 17.01 -3.56 16.13
C SER A 140 16.66 -4.20 14.79
N ALA A 141 16.38 -3.40 13.75
CA ALA A 141 15.87 -3.87 12.48
C ALA A 141 16.69 -3.47 11.25
N SER A 142 17.77 -2.68 11.41
CA SER A 142 18.48 -2.03 10.30
C SER A 142 17.50 -1.39 9.33
N MET A 143 16.68 -0.48 9.85
CA MET A 143 15.55 0.08 9.11
C MET A 143 15.40 1.58 9.35
N THR A 144 15.07 2.31 8.28
CA THR A 144 14.67 3.72 8.33
C THR A 144 13.23 3.85 7.87
N VAL A 145 12.41 4.52 8.68
CA VAL A 145 11.03 4.84 8.32
C VAL A 145 10.92 6.34 8.05
N VAL A 146 10.33 6.68 6.92
CA VAL A 146 10.04 8.05 6.51
C VAL A 146 8.54 8.23 6.34
N THR A 147 8.03 9.41 6.67
CA THR A 147 6.61 9.74 6.51
C THR A 147 6.43 10.97 5.63
N GLN A 148 5.20 11.15 5.13
CA GLN A 148 4.76 12.39 4.45
C GLN A 148 5.57 12.76 3.21
N VAL A 149 6.10 11.73 2.54
CA VAL A 149 6.85 12.00 1.36
C VAL A 149 5.89 12.23 0.19
N SER A 150 5.99 13.41 -0.39
CA SER A 150 5.08 13.92 -1.41
C SER A 150 5.87 14.55 -2.54
N ASN A 151 5.18 15.06 -3.56
CA ASN A 151 5.81 15.84 -4.62
C ASN A 151 6.68 16.98 -4.06
N LEU A 152 6.18 17.71 -3.06
CA LEU A 152 6.87 18.85 -2.46
C LEU A 152 8.12 18.46 -1.67
N THR A 153 8.09 17.29 -1.01
CA THR A 153 9.17 16.84 -0.12
C THR A 153 10.09 15.80 -0.76
N PHE A 154 9.87 15.46 -2.03
CA PHE A 154 10.61 14.40 -2.70
C PHE A 154 12.10 14.68 -2.85
N SER A 155 12.49 15.94 -3.07
CA SER A 155 13.90 16.33 -3.21
C SER A 155 14.70 16.00 -1.94
N ILE A 156 14.12 16.21 -0.76
CA ILE A 156 14.72 15.89 0.54
C ILE A 156 14.81 14.38 0.71
N PHE A 157 13.77 13.66 0.33
CA PHE A 157 13.77 12.21 0.37
C PHE A 157 14.82 11.60 -0.55
N ALA A 158 15.00 12.15 -1.75
CA ALA A 158 16.06 11.73 -2.66
C ALA A 158 17.46 11.90 -2.04
N ARG A 159 17.69 13.03 -1.36
CA ARG A 159 18.94 13.29 -0.61
C ARG A 159 19.12 12.32 0.57
N LEU A 160 18.03 11.94 1.24
CA LEU A 160 18.05 10.86 2.24
C LEU A 160 18.47 9.54 1.61
N CYS A 161 17.90 9.15 0.47
CA CYS A 161 18.30 7.94 -0.25
C CYS A 161 19.77 7.97 -0.72
N ASP A 162 20.35 9.16 -0.91
CA ASP A 162 21.78 9.36 -1.20
C ASP A 162 22.69 9.33 0.06
N GLY A 163 22.11 9.15 1.25
CA GLY A 163 22.83 9.07 2.51
C GLY A 163 23.29 10.42 3.07
N GLU A 164 22.78 11.55 2.55
CA GLU A 164 23.15 12.89 3.04
C GLU A 164 22.78 13.10 4.51
N PHE A 165 21.78 12.38 5.02
CA PHE A 165 21.31 12.44 6.40
C PHE A 165 21.75 11.23 7.24
N GLY A 166 22.79 10.53 6.80
CA GLY A 166 23.33 9.34 7.45
C GLY A 166 23.45 8.18 6.46
N LYS A 167 24.53 7.41 6.58
CA LYS A 167 24.90 6.38 5.60
C LYS A 167 24.20 5.04 5.79
N SER A 168 23.45 4.84 6.88
CA SER A 168 22.79 3.57 7.17
C SER A 168 21.81 3.13 6.07
N VAL A 169 21.12 4.08 5.44
CA VAL A 169 20.25 3.82 4.27
C VAL A 169 20.97 3.26 3.04
N LEU A 170 22.30 3.36 2.99
CA LEU A 170 23.15 2.80 1.93
C LEU A 170 23.74 1.44 2.32
N GLU A 171 23.58 1.01 3.58
CA GLU A 171 24.13 -0.26 4.06
C GLU A 171 23.39 -1.43 3.38
N PRO A 172 24.12 -2.44 2.87
CA PRO A 172 23.49 -3.65 2.37
C PRO A 172 22.63 -4.29 3.46
N GLY A 173 21.37 -4.57 3.15
CA GLY A 173 20.45 -5.14 4.12
C GLY A 173 19.54 -4.12 4.81
N HIS A 174 19.80 -2.82 4.66
CA HIS A 174 19.03 -1.78 5.32
C HIS A 174 17.70 -1.52 4.63
N LEU A 175 16.61 -1.65 5.37
CA LEU A 175 15.25 -1.49 4.84
C LEU A 175 14.79 -0.04 4.92
N LEU A 176 14.33 0.51 3.79
CA LEU A 176 13.69 1.82 3.74
C LEU A 176 12.17 1.68 3.64
N VAL A 177 11.45 2.26 4.60
CA VAL A 177 9.98 2.21 4.69
C VAL A 177 9.41 3.60 4.48
N ALA A 178 8.54 3.77 3.48
CA ALA A 178 7.79 5.01 3.27
C ALA A 178 6.35 4.84 3.76
N VAL A 179 5.96 5.66 4.73
CA VAL A 179 4.61 5.66 5.33
C VAL A 179 3.80 6.83 4.77
N ASN A 180 2.64 6.50 4.22
CA ASN A 180 1.72 7.37 3.49
C ASN A 180 2.43 8.23 2.43
N PRO A 181 3.26 7.64 1.54
CA PRO A 181 3.78 8.36 0.39
C PRO A 181 2.62 8.75 -0.54
N THR A 182 2.64 9.95 -1.11
CA THR A 182 1.56 10.40 -2.01
C THR A 182 1.82 10.07 -3.48
N TRP A 183 2.94 9.41 -3.81
CA TRP A 183 3.22 8.96 -5.17
C TRP A 183 2.77 7.52 -5.38
N THR A 184 2.38 7.23 -6.61
CA THR A 184 2.21 5.88 -7.15
C THR A 184 3.36 5.50 -8.08
N GLN A 185 4.02 6.50 -8.67
CA GLN A 185 5.04 6.35 -9.70
C GLN A 185 5.82 7.68 -9.84
N SER A 186 6.96 7.66 -10.52
CA SER A 186 7.79 8.87 -10.64
C SER A 186 7.14 10.04 -11.37
N ARG A 187 6.16 9.82 -12.25
CA ARG A 187 5.45 10.92 -12.94
C ARG A 187 4.62 11.81 -12.01
N ASP A 188 4.36 11.35 -10.79
CA ASP A 188 3.65 12.12 -9.76
C ASP A 188 4.59 13.13 -9.06
N ILE A 189 5.89 13.07 -9.35
CA ILE A 189 6.93 13.91 -8.77
C ILE A 189 7.42 14.95 -9.77
N GLY A 190 7.66 16.16 -9.27
CA GLY A 190 8.18 17.30 -10.00
C GLY A 190 7.16 17.96 -10.93
N GLN A 191 7.48 19.18 -11.34
CA GLN A 191 6.77 19.86 -12.42
C GLN A 191 7.23 19.33 -13.78
N LEU A 192 6.47 19.60 -14.85
CA LEU A 192 6.81 19.14 -16.21
C LEU A 192 8.21 19.57 -16.67
N TRP A 193 8.71 20.71 -16.18
CA TRP A 193 10.04 21.25 -16.50
C TRP A 193 11.15 20.74 -15.58
N ASP A 194 10.84 20.10 -14.45
CA ASP A 194 11.85 19.62 -13.50
C ASP A 194 12.41 18.25 -13.91
N ARG A 195 13.10 18.23 -15.04
CA ARG A 195 13.62 17.00 -15.66
C ARG A 195 14.61 16.27 -14.76
N LYS A 196 15.40 16.99 -13.97
CA LYS A 196 16.40 16.40 -13.07
C LYS A 196 15.72 15.69 -11.90
N LEU A 197 14.76 16.33 -11.25
CA LEU A 197 14.01 15.71 -10.15
C LEU A 197 13.22 14.49 -10.65
N ARG A 198 12.57 14.60 -11.82
CA ARG A 198 11.84 13.48 -12.43
C ARG A 198 12.72 12.28 -12.77
N ALA A 199 13.89 12.52 -13.36
CA ALA A 199 14.84 11.44 -13.65
C ALA A 199 15.32 10.77 -12.35
N ARG A 200 15.55 11.56 -11.30
CA ARG A 200 15.91 11.03 -9.98
C ARG A 200 14.77 10.24 -9.34
N ALA A 201 13.54 10.74 -9.43
CA ALA A 201 12.36 10.05 -8.96
C ALA A 201 12.14 8.72 -9.68
N ALA A 202 12.35 8.68 -10.99
CA ALA A 202 12.30 7.45 -11.77
C ALA A 202 13.33 6.43 -11.30
N ALA A 203 14.56 6.86 -10.99
CA ALA A 203 15.59 5.98 -10.47
C ALA A 203 15.26 5.40 -9.08
N ILE A 204 14.56 6.16 -8.23
CA ILE A 204 14.21 5.75 -6.86
C ILE A 204 12.89 4.96 -6.79
N ILE A 205 11.85 5.39 -7.52
CA ILE A 205 10.50 4.83 -7.43
C ILE A 205 10.30 3.71 -8.43
N ASP A 206 10.68 3.95 -9.69
CA ASP A 206 10.36 3.07 -10.84
C ASP A 206 11.57 2.22 -11.26
N GLY A 207 12.59 2.10 -10.39
CA GLY A 207 13.80 1.33 -10.65
C GLY A 207 13.57 -0.18 -10.78
N GLN A 208 14.67 -0.93 -10.94
CA GLN A 208 14.61 -2.40 -11.08
C GLN A 208 13.98 -3.09 -9.86
N ASP A 209 14.09 -2.48 -8.68
CA ASP A 209 13.49 -2.93 -7.43
C ASP A 209 12.40 -1.93 -7.00
N ALA A 210 11.35 -1.81 -7.82
CA ALA A 210 10.20 -0.94 -7.56
C ALA A 210 9.64 -1.15 -6.14
N TRP A 211 9.12 -0.07 -5.55
CA TRP A 211 8.63 -0.08 -4.18
C TRP A 211 7.55 -1.15 -3.98
N LEU A 212 7.73 -2.01 -2.97
CA LEU A 212 6.75 -3.04 -2.63
C LEU A 212 5.68 -2.44 -1.70
N PRO A 213 4.39 -2.44 -2.08
CA PRO A 213 3.31 -1.87 -1.26
C PRO A 213 2.92 -2.79 -0.10
N LEU A 214 3.80 -2.98 0.87
CA LEU A 214 3.69 -3.95 1.97
C LEU A 214 2.32 -3.94 2.67
N TYR A 215 1.79 -2.76 2.95
CA TYR A 215 0.45 -2.58 3.49
C TYR A 215 -0.19 -1.38 2.83
N HIS A 216 -1.46 -1.48 2.45
CA HIS A 216 -2.19 -0.40 1.82
C HIS A 216 -3.63 -0.44 2.30
N LEU A 217 -4.10 0.65 2.85
CA LEU A 217 -5.51 0.89 3.08
C LEU A 217 -5.80 2.32 2.66
N ASP A 218 -6.64 2.45 1.64
CA ASP A 218 -6.95 3.73 1.02
C ASP A 218 -8.42 3.75 0.61
N ASP A 219 -8.99 4.94 0.65
CA ASP A 219 -10.42 5.14 0.48
C ASP A 219 -10.68 5.51 -0.96
N GLU A 220 -11.62 4.80 -1.58
CA GLU A 220 -11.94 4.96 -2.99
C GLU A 220 -13.36 5.51 -3.10
N ARG A 221 -13.50 6.64 -3.80
CA ARG A 221 -14.79 7.27 -4.08
C ARG A 221 -14.93 7.53 -5.57
N THR A 222 -16.08 7.16 -6.12
CA THR A 222 -16.42 7.44 -7.51
C THR A 222 -17.26 8.71 -7.63
N ALA A 223 -17.27 9.30 -8.82
CA ALA A 223 -18.13 10.44 -9.13
C ALA A 223 -19.63 10.13 -9.01
N LYS A 224 -20.03 8.85 -9.06
CA LYS A 224 -21.43 8.42 -8.86
C LYS A 224 -21.81 8.27 -7.39
N GLY A 225 -20.89 8.58 -6.47
CA GLY A 225 -21.10 8.42 -5.03
C GLY A 225 -20.87 7.00 -4.53
N ALA A 226 -20.34 6.09 -5.35
CA ALA A 226 -19.95 4.77 -4.85
C ALA A 226 -18.67 4.90 -4.00
N THR A 227 -18.65 4.22 -2.86
CA THR A 227 -17.55 4.26 -1.89
C THR A 227 -17.04 2.86 -1.59
N GLY A 228 -15.77 2.76 -1.25
CA GLY A 228 -15.14 1.52 -0.83
C GLY A 228 -13.71 1.73 -0.33
N PHE A 229 -13.04 0.62 -0.02
CA PHE A 229 -11.64 0.64 0.42
C PHE A 229 -10.80 -0.30 -0.42
N LEU A 230 -9.65 0.20 -0.88
CA LEU A 230 -8.63 -0.60 -1.52
C LEU A 230 -7.60 -1.06 -0.47
N PHE A 231 -7.64 -2.35 -0.17
CA PHE A 231 -6.87 -3.00 0.85
C PHE A 231 -5.79 -3.93 0.27
N ARG A 232 -4.60 -3.91 0.87
CA ARG A 232 -3.56 -4.92 0.70
C ARG A 232 -2.80 -5.08 2.00
N CYS A 233 -2.48 -6.33 2.33
CA CYS A 233 -1.54 -6.64 3.40
C CYS A 233 -0.68 -7.82 2.98
N TRP A 234 0.63 -7.61 2.85
CA TRP A 234 1.56 -8.65 2.39
C TRP A 234 1.51 -9.88 3.32
N PRO A 235 1.54 -11.12 2.77
CA PRO A 235 1.78 -11.48 1.36
C PRO A 235 0.51 -11.57 0.49
N HIS A 236 -0.62 -11.08 0.97
CA HIS A 236 -1.91 -11.28 0.31
C HIS A 236 -2.12 -10.33 -0.88
N ASP A 237 -3.06 -10.73 -1.73
CA ASP A 237 -3.48 -10.01 -2.93
C ASP A 237 -4.20 -8.69 -2.56
N TRP A 238 -4.31 -7.80 -3.53
CA TRP A 238 -5.15 -6.60 -3.43
C TRP A 238 -6.62 -6.99 -3.39
N GLN A 239 -7.37 -6.30 -2.53
CA GLN A 239 -8.78 -6.52 -2.28
C GLN A 239 -9.51 -5.18 -2.28
N LEU A 240 -10.62 -5.10 -2.98
CA LEU A 240 -11.51 -3.94 -2.96
C LEU A 240 -12.80 -4.34 -2.25
N HIS A 241 -13.15 -3.61 -1.22
CA HIS A 241 -14.39 -3.79 -0.46
C HIS A 241 -15.32 -2.62 -0.76
N SER A 242 -16.60 -2.91 -1.01
CA SER A 242 -17.63 -1.88 -1.14
C SER A 242 -18.09 -1.44 0.24
N THR A 243 -18.32 -0.15 0.41
CA THR A 243 -19.03 0.42 1.57
C THR A 243 -20.34 1.10 1.19
N CYS A 244 -20.74 1.00 -0.08
CA CYS A 244 -22.01 1.53 -0.54
C CYS A 244 -23.17 0.96 0.30
N GLY A 245 -24.03 1.84 0.82
CA GLY A 245 -25.18 1.42 1.64
C GLY A 245 -24.91 1.31 3.13
N GLN A 246 -23.71 1.64 3.59
CA GLN A 246 -23.41 1.78 5.01
C GLN A 246 -23.64 3.23 5.43
N ASP A 247 -24.33 3.43 6.57
CA ASP A 247 -24.48 4.76 7.17
C ASP A 247 -23.10 5.36 7.43
N GLU A 248 -22.90 6.64 7.13
CA GLU A 248 -21.62 7.36 7.35
C GLU A 248 -21.18 7.35 8.82
N GLU A 249 -22.11 7.06 9.73
CA GLU A 249 -21.90 6.93 11.18
C GLU A 249 -21.51 5.51 11.62
N GLU A 250 -21.80 4.47 10.82
CA GLU A 250 -21.38 3.12 11.16
C GLU A 250 -19.95 2.85 10.63
N PRO A 251 -19.04 2.35 11.48
CA PRO A 251 -17.73 1.91 11.01
C PRO A 251 -17.97 0.82 9.97
N ALA A 252 -17.47 1.04 8.76
CA ALA A 252 -17.70 0.16 7.65
C ALA A 252 -17.48 -1.30 8.07
N GLN A 253 -18.54 -2.10 8.03
CA GLN A 253 -18.48 -3.48 8.45
C GLN A 253 -17.79 -4.27 7.34
N LEU A 254 -16.46 -4.37 7.43
CA LEU A 254 -15.58 -5.08 6.49
C LEU A 254 -15.73 -6.62 6.56
N GLN A 255 -16.90 -7.12 6.94
CA GLN A 255 -17.20 -8.55 7.00
C GLN A 255 -17.57 -9.11 5.63
N ASP A 256 -18.02 -8.25 4.71
CA ASP A 256 -18.40 -8.66 3.38
C ASP A 256 -17.20 -9.06 2.53
N PRO A 257 -17.36 -10.09 1.67
CA PRO A 257 -16.29 -10.52 0.78
C PRO A 257 -15.89 -9.38 -0.17
N PRO A 258 -14.61 -9.31 -0.57
CA PRO A 258 -14.16 -8.29 -1.50
C PRO A 258 -14.88 -8.42 -2.85
N ILE A 259 -15.34 -7.30 -3.38
CA ILE A 259 -15.98 -7.21 -4.71
C ILE A 259 -14.97 -7.37 -5.85
N LEU A 260 -13.68 -7.20 -5.56
CA LEU A 260 -12.60 -7.39 -6.51
C LEU A 260 -11.33 -7.86 -5.79
N VAL A 261 -10.68 -8.91 -6.33
CA VAL A 261 -9.39 -9.44 -5.86
C VAL A 261 -8.39 -9.44 -7.02
N SER A 262 -7.14 -9.01 -6.77
CA SER A 262 -6.11 -8.99 -7.80
C SER A 262 -4.69 -9.12 -7.22
N GLN A 263 -3.82 -9.85 -7.91
CA GLN A 263 -2.40 -9.98 -7.51
C GLN A 263 -1.62 -8.66 -7.64
N GLN A 264 -2.04 -7.79 -8.55
CA GLN A 264 -1.45 -6.48 -8.79
C GLN A 264 -2.42 -5.39 -8.39
N ARG A 265 -1.91 -4.17 -8.16
CA ARG A 265 -2.76 -3.03 -7.83
C ARG A 265 -3.75 -2.82 -8.98
N PRO A 266 -5.08 -2.87 -8.75
CA PRO A 266 -6.05 -2.63 -9.81
C PRO A 266 -5.91 -1.20 -10.33
N SER A 267 -6.16 -1.00 -11.62
CA SER A 267 -6.21 0.35 -12.21
C SER A 267 -7.41 1.12 -11.64
N GLN A 268 -7.31 2.45 -11.61
CA GLN A 268 -8.40 3.31 -11.14
C GLN A 268 -9.70 3.07 -11.93
N GLU A 269 -9.62 2.85 -13.24
CA GLU A 269 -10.77 2.50 -14.09
C GLU A 269 -11.47 1.24 -13.60
N ARG A 270 -10.70 0.20 -13.27
CA ARG A 270 -11.23 -1.09 -12.79
C ARG A 270 -11.81 -0.98 -11.38
N VAL A 271 -11.22 -0.15 -10.52
CA VAL A 271 -11.77 0.18 -9.19
C VAL A 271 -13.12 0.90 -9.34
N VAL A 272 -13.18 1.93 -10.19
CA VAL A 272 -14.40 2.71 -10.44
C VAL A 272 -15.51 1.85 -11.04
N GLU A 273 -15.18 0.98 -11.99
CA GLU A 273 -16.14 0.05 -12.59
C GLU A 273 -16.75 -0.89 -11.53
N ALA A 274 -15.91 -1.52 -10.71
CA ALA A 274 -16.34 -2.45 -9.68
C ALA A 274 -17.22 -1.78 -8.61
N LEU A 275 -16.83 -0.60 -8.13
CA LEU A 275 -17.61 0.16 -7.14
C LEU A 275 -18.98 0.60 -7.69
N ASN A 276 -19.00 1.09 -8.93
CA ASN A 276 -20.26 1.50 -9.55
C ASN A 276 -21.20 0.31 -9.81
N ALA A 277 -20.65 -0.88 -10.11
CA ALA A 277 -21.45 -2.09 -10.23
C ALA A 277 -22.03 -2.51 -8.87
N ALA A 278 -21.24 -2.46 -7.80
CA ALA A 278 -21.71 -2.74 -6.44
C ALA A 278 -22.82 -1.77 -5.99
N LEU A 279 -22.66 -0.47 -6.27
CA LEU A 279 -23.68 0.54 -5.99
C LEU A 279 -25.00 0.24 -6.72
N ALA A 280 -24.94 -0.19 -7.99
CA ALA A 280 -26.13 -0.50 -8.77
C ALA A 280 -26.89 -1.72 -8.21
N VAL A 281 -26.18 -2.75 -7.74
CA VAL A 281 -26.76 -3.92 -7.07
C VAL A 281 -27.47 -3.49 -5.79
N HIS A 282 -26.80 -2.71 -4.94
CA HIS A 282 -27.37 -2.23 -3.69
C HIS A 282 -28.67 -1.42 -3.91
N GLN A 283 -28.66 -0.48 -4.87
CA GLN A 283 -29.85 0.29 -5.21
C GLN A 283 -31.01 -0.56 -5.75
N GLN A 284 -30.72 -1.68 -6.40
CA GLN A 284 -31.75 -2.60 -6.85
C GLN A 284 -32.36 -3.36 -5.67
N GLU A 285 -31.53 -3.85 -4.75
CA GLU A 285 -31.97 -4.54 -3.54
C GLU A 285 -32.86 -3.65 -2.67
N GLU A 286 -32.47 -2.38 -2.45
CA GLU A 286 -33.28 -1.41 -1.72
C GLU A 286 -34.66 -1.20 -2.36
N ARG A 287 -34.73 -1.11 -3.69
CA ARG A 287 -36.00 -0.95 -4.42
C ARG A 287 -36.89 -2.18 -4.31
N GLU A 288 -36.30 -3.37 -4.30
CA GLU A 288 -37.04 -4.62 -4.12
C GLU A 288 -37.59 -4.75 -2.69
N GLN A 289 -36.79 -4.41 -1.68
CA GLN A 289 -37.24 -4.37 -0.28
C GLN A 289 -38.38 -3.37 -0.07
N GLN A 290 -38.27 -2.16 -0.65
CA GLN A 290 -39.34 -1.16 -0.59
C GLN A 290 -40.63 -1.60 -1.30
N ARG A 291 -40.54 -2.48 -2.31
CA ARG A 291 -41.72 -3.05 -2.97
C ARG A 291 -42.37 -4.16 -2.14
N GLN A 292 -41.57 -4.95 -1.41
CA GLN A 292 -42.08 -6.02 -0.54
C GLN A 292 -42.70 -5.49 0.76
N SER A 293 -42.29 -4.29 1.20
CA SER A 293 -42.82 -3.63 2.39
C SER A 293 -44.12 -2.82 2.16
N LYS A 294 -44.61 -2.75 0.91
CA LYS A 294 -45.86 -2.05 0.54
C LYS A 294 -46.96 -3.06 0.24
#